data_AF-A0A1F5UTZ8-F1
#
_entry.id   AF-A0A1F5UTZ8-F1
#
_cell.length_a   1.000
_cell.length_b   1.000
_cell.length_c   1.000
_cell.angle_alpha   90.00
_cell.angle_beta   90.00
_cell.angle_gamma   90.00
#
_symmetry.space_group_name_H-M   'P 1'
#
loop_
_entity.id
_entity.type
_entity.pdbx_description
1 polymer ?
#
loop_
_entity_poly.entity_id
_entity_poly.type
_entity_poly.pdbx_seq_one_letter_code
_entity_poly.pdbx_strand_id
1 'polypeptide(L)' 'MIKRGEYQGKPVISLMKMENDKFPFTFGLNKAKLILANLSEIQKFVEEAESGTPAVNKDNPGEKLPF' A
#
# COMPACT_ATOMS: atom_id res chain seq x y z
N MET A 1 6.81 -10.16 8.42
CA MET A 1 6.97 -11.54 7.86
C MET A 1 6.08 -11.69 6.64
N ILE A 2 6.43 -12.56 5.68
CA ILE A 2 5.69 -12.74 4.41
C ILE A 2 5.18 -14.17 4.33
N LYS A 3 3.88 -14.35 4.05
CA LYS A 3 3.28 -15.66 3.74
C LYS A 3 2.69 -15.65 2.34
N ARG A 4 2.82 -16.77 1.64
CA ARG A 4 2.14 -17.03 0.36
C ARG A 4 1.01 -18.02 0.63
N GLY A 5 -0.09 -17.88 -0.09
CA GLY A 5 -1.23 -18.78 0.03
C GLY A 5 -2.06 -18.78 -1.24
N GLU A 6 -3.24 -19.37 -1.13
CA GLU A 6 -4.20 -19.47 -2.21
C GLU A 6 -5.59 -19.06 -1.72
N TYR A 7 -6.34 -18.35 -2.56
CA TYR A 7 -7.75 -18.04 -2.34
C TYR A 7 -8.51 -18.29 -3.64
N GLN A 8 -9.46 -19.24 -3.60
CA GLN A 8 -10.26 -19.64 -4.76
C GLN A 8 -9.40 -19.99 -6.01
N GLY A 9 -8.36 -20.81 -5.86
CA GLY A 9 -7.49 -21.19 -6.97
C GLY A 9 -6.49 -20.11 -7.40
N LYS A 10 -6.48 -18.94 -6.74
CA LYS A 10 -5.63 -17.81 -7.12
C LYS A 10 -4.57 -17.53 -6.06
N PRO A 11 -3.31 -17.24 -6.46
CA PRO A 11 -2.24 -16.96 -5.52
C PRO A 11 -2.47 -15.62 -4.80
N VAL A 12 -2.23 -15.64 -3.50
CA VAL A 12 -2.26 -14.46 -2.62
C VAL A 12 -0.97 -14.36 -1.80
N ILE A 13 -0.66 -13.14 -1.39
CA ILE A 13 0.46 -12.84 -0.47
C ILE A 13 -0.08 -12.07 0.72
N SER A 14 0.40 -12.41 1.91
CA SER A 14 0.05 -11.79 3.18
C SER A 14 1.29 -11.16 3.81
N LEU A 15 1.22 -9.86 4.07
CA LEU A 15 2.20 -9.10 4.83
C LEU A 15 1.73 -9.04 6.29
N MET A 16 2.51 -9.65 7.19
CA MET A 16 2.20 -9.70 8.62
C MET A 16 3.14 -8.78 9.39
N LYS A 17 2.59 -8.01 10.33
CA LYS A 17 3.35 -7.15 11.25
C LYS A 17 4.09 -7.95 12.32
N MET A 18 3.51 -9.09 12.71
CA MET A 18 4.04 -10.02 13.71
C MET A 18 3.67 -11.46 13.34
N GLU A 19 4.24 -12.45 14.01
CA GLU A 19 4.07 -13.86 13.65
C GLU A 19 2.60 -14.35 13.70
N ASN A 20 1.86 -13.91 14.72
CA ASN A 20 0.44 -14.22 14.94
C ASN A 20 -0.47 -13.02 14.61
N ASP A 21 -0.14 -12.26 13.57
CA ASP A 21 -0.97 -11.15 13.12
C ASP A 21 -2.37 -11.64 12.74
N LYS A 22 -3.38 -11.19 13.50
CA LYS A 22 -4.79 -11.57 13.31
C LYS A 22 -5.38 -10.96 12.04
N PHE A 23 -4.83 -9.84 11.57
CA PHE A 23 -5.35 -9.09 10.43
C PHE A 23 -4.22 -8.72 9.46
N PRO A 24 -3.61 -9.72 8.81
CA PRO A 24 -2.51 -9.46 7.88
C PRO A 24 -3.03 -8.76 6.63
N PHE A 25 -2.22 -7.85 6.10
CA PHE A 25 -2.53 -7.20 4.83
C PHE A 25 -2.32 -8.21 3.69
N THR A 26 -3.42 -8.69 3.13
CA THR A 26 -3.41 -9.78 2.13
C THR A 26 -3.95 -9.30 0.79
N PHE A 27 -3.26 -9.64 -0.29
CA PHE A 27 -3.67 -9.27 -1.64
C PHE A 27 -3.25 -10.29 -2.69
N GLY A 28 -4.01 -10.36 -3.78
CA GLY A 28 -3.76 -11.26 -4.91
C GLY A 28 -2.81 -10.69 -5.96
N LEU A 29 -2.47 -11.52 -6.95
CA LEU A 29 -1.50 -11.20 -8.01
C LEU A 29 -1.77 -9.88 -8.74
N ASN A 30 -3.02 -9.57 -9.09
CA ASN A 30 -3.33 -8.34 -9.83
C ASN A 30 -3.02 -7.08 -9.01
N LYS A 31 -3.36 -7.10 -7.72
CA LYS A 31 -3.01 -6.00 -6.79
C LYS A 31 -1.50 -5.92 -6.60
N ALA A 32 -0.81 -7.06 -6.51
CA ALA A 32 0.65 -7.09 -6.41
C ALA A 32 1.32 -6.41 -7.62
N LYS A 33 0.88 -6.73 -8.85
CA LYS A 33 1.38 -6.08 -10.06
C LYS A 33 1.13 -4.57 -10.07
N LEU A 34 -0.06 -4.14 -9.63
CA LEU A 34 -0.39 -2.72 -9.54
C LEU A 34 0.51 -1.99 -8.54
N ILE A 35 0.77 -2.58 -7.38
CA ILE A 35 1.69 -2.03 -6.37
C ILE A 35 3.10 -1.89 -6.97
N LEU A 36 3.61 -2.94 -7.64
CA LEU A 36 4.94 -2.89 -8.26
C LEU A 36 5.05 -1.81 -9.34
N ALA A 37 4.00 -1.60 -10.14
CA ALA A 37 3.97 -0.56 -11.17
C ALA A 37 3.98 0.87 -10.58
N ASN A 38 3.60 1.04 -9.31
CA ASN A 38 3.46 2.35 -8.66
C ASN A 38 4.32 2.48 -7.39
N LEU A 39 5.34 1.63 -7.23
CA LEU A 39 6.13 1.55 -6.00
C LEU A 39 6.74 2.90 -5.60
N SER A 40 7.23 3.66 -6.59
CA SER A 40 7.83 4.98 -6.38
C SER A 40 6.84 6.02 -5.83
N GLU A 41 5.60 6.03 -6.33
CA GLU A 41 4.58 6.96 -5.84
C GLU A 41 4.07 6.56 -4.45
N ILE A 42 3.94 5.25 -4.18
CA ILE A 42 3.62 4.74 -2.84
C ILE A 42 4.71 5.16 -1.83
N GLN A 43 5.98 5.10 -2.22
CA GLN A 43 7.08 5.53 -1.35
C GLN A 43 6.99 7.03 -1.03
N LYS A 44 6.80 7.89 -2.03
CA LYS A 44 6.61 9.33 -1.82
C LYS A 44 5.44 9.63 -0.88
N PHE A 45 4.31 8.95 -1.10
CA PHE A 45 3.13 9.09 -0.25
C PHE A 45 3.43 8.81 1.23
N VAL A 46 4.23 7.77 1.52
CA VAL A 46 4.64 7.44 2.89
C VAL A 46 5.56 8.53 3.46
N GLU A 47 6.56 8.97 2.69
CA GLU A 47 7.51 10.02 3.12
C GLU A 47 6.79 11.35 3.41
N GLU A 48 5.81 11.72 2.60
CA GLU A 48 5.00 12.92 2.80
C GLU A 48 4.14 12.81 4.07
N ALA A 49 3.52 11.65 4.29
CA ALA A 49 2.71 11.39 5.48
C ALA A 49 3.53 11.43 6.77
N GLU A 50 4.75 10.87 6.77
CA GLU A 50 5.63 10.84 7.94
C GLU A 50 6.30 12.19 8.23
N SER A 51 6.59 12.97 7.19
CA SER A 51 7.23 14.29 7.33
C SER A 51 6.27 15.41 7.73
N GLY A 52 4.97 15.12 7.86
CA GLY A 52 3.95 16.11 8.21
C GLY A 52 3.73 17.19 7.15
N THR A 53 4.27 17.00 5.95
CA THR A 53 4.12 17.93 4.84
C THR A 53 2.93 17.46 4.00
N PRO A 54 1.79 18.19 3.95
CA PRO A 54 0.68 17.78 3.12
C PRO A 54 1.10 17.80 1.65
N ALA A 55 0.93 16.68 0.96
CA ALA A 55 1.10 16.55 -0.48
C ALA A 55 0.33 17.66 -1.20
N VAL A 56 1.05 18.56 -1.87
CA VAL A 56 0.44 19.61 -2.68
C VAL A 56 -0.04 18.96 -3.97
N ASN A 57 -1.36 18.98 -4.22
CA ASN A 57 -1.93 18.64 -5.52
C ASN A 57 -1.28 19.53 -6.58
N LYS A 58 -0.45 18.94 -7.46
CA LYS A 58 0.24 19.69 -8.53
C LYS A 58 -0.73 20.31 -9.55
N ASP A 59 -1.94 19.79 -9.62
CA ASP A 59 -3.01 20.30 -10.49
C ASP A 59 -3.89 21.38 -9.81
N ASN A 60 -3.83 21.51 -8.48
CA ASN A 60 -4.60 22.52 -7.75
C ASN A 60 -3.96 22.85 -6.39
N PRO A 61 -3.06 23.85 -6.29
CA PRO A 61 -2.21 24.07 -5.12
C PRO A 61 -2.94 24.60 -3.87
N GLY A 62 -4.24 24.85 -3.94
CA GLY A 62 -5.05 25.41 -2.84
C GLY A 62 -5.96 24.42 -2.12
N GLU A 63 -6.08 23.18 -2.60
CA GLU A 63 -7.08 22.23 -2.09
C GLU A 63 -6.41 21.12 -1.27
N LYS A 64 -6.54 21.21 0.05
CA LYS A 64 -6.17 20.12 0.96
C LYS A 64 -7.15 18.96 0.73
N LEU A 65 -6.63 17.76 0.51
CA LEU A 65 -7.45 16.55 0.41
C LEU A 65 -8.22 16.34 1.73
N PRO A 66 -9.53 16.09 1.70
CA PRO A 66 -10.26 15.72 2.89
C PRO A 66 -9.77 14.35 3.36
N PHE A 67 -9.49 14.25 4.66
CA PHE A 67 -9.17 13.00 5.35
C PHE A 67 -10.22 11.92 5.09
#